data_AF-A0A7C9VME3-F1
#
_entry.id   AF-A0A7C9VME3-F1
#
_cell.length_a   1.000
_cell.length_b   1.000
_cell.length_c   1.000
_cell.angle_alpha   90.00
_cell.angle_beta   90.00
_cell.angle_gamma   90.00
#
_symmetry.space_group_name_H-M   'P 1'
#
loop_
_entity.id
_entity.type
_entity.pdbx_description
1 polymer ?
#
loop_
_entity_poly.entity_id
_entity_poly.type
_entity_poly.pdbx_seq_one_letter_code
_entity_poly.pdbx_strand_id
1 'polypeptide(L)' 'MVRYNEIRDGEVAVEPPPPTDAGLVFIGRIRTPWTDRMMTPRQGKHDGPICKIEIFDPWVPAL' A
#
# COMPACT_ATOMS: atom_id res chain seq x y z
N MET A 1 19.19 3.82 -11.19
CA MET A 1 18.25 3.25 -10.20
C MET A 1 16.91 3.91 -10.43
N VAL A 2 15.91 3.11 -10.82
CA VAL A 2 14.51 3.55 -10.95
C VAL A 2 14.03 4.07 -9.59
N ARG A 3 13.42 5.25 -9.55
CA ARG A 3 13.10 6.01 -8.32
C ARG A 3 11.62 6.14 -8.08
N TYR A 4 10.90 6.38 -9.17
CA TYR A 4 9.49 6.61 -9.44
C TYR A 4 8.75 5.43 -10.10
N ASN A 5 8.12 5.75 -11.19
CA ASN A 5 7.39 4.78 -11.99
C ASN A 5 8.18 4.41 -13.25
N GLU A 6 9.50 4.60 -13.25
CA GLU A 6 10.32 4.20 -14.39
C GLU A 6 10.43 2.66 -14.49
N ILE A 7 10.64 2.15 -15.69
CA ILE A 7 10.83 0.73 -15.96
C ILE A 7 12.34 0.49 -16.09
N ARG A 8 12.86 -0.61 -15.51
CA ARG A 8 14.29 -0.97 -15.61
C ARG A 8 14.60 -1.59 -16.96
N ASP A 9 15.89 -1.60 -17.31
CA ASP A 9 16.38 -2.37 -18.45
C ASP A 9 15.98 -3.84 -18.29
N GLY A 10 15.27 -4.37 -19.29
CA GLY A 10 14.77 -5.75 -19.32
C GLY A 10 13.38 -5.95 -18.70
N GLU A 11 12.76 -4.93 -18.08
CA GLU A 11 11.35 -4.99 -17.66
C GLU A 11 10.42 -4.58 -18.82
N VAL A 12 9.21 -5.16 -18.86
CA VAL A 12 8.19 -4.89 -19.88
C VAL A 12 6.86 -4.59 -19.18
N ALA A 13 6.26 -3.45 -19.50
CA ALA A 13 4.91 -3.13 -19.05
C ALA A 13 3.85 -3.75 -19.97
N VAL A 14 2.72 -4.12 -19.38
CA VAL A 14 1.54 -4.63 -20.08
C VAL A 14 0.32 -3.84 -19.64
N GLU A 15 -0.63 -3.64 -20.56
CA GLU A 15 -1.94 -3.08 -20.23
C GLU A 15 -2.81 -4.20 -19.63
N PRO A 16 -3.26 -4.09 -18.38
CA PRO A 16 -4.13 -5.10 -17.79
C PRO A 16 -5.54 -5.02 -18.41
N PRO A 17 -6.31 -6.12 -18.40
CA PRO A 17 -7.74 -6.05 -18.74
C PRO A 17 -8.49 -5.19 -17.70
N PRO A 18 -9.67 -4.64 -18.05
CA PRO A 18 -10.51 -3.93 -17.09
C PRO A 18 -10.83 -4.79 -15.86
N PRO A 19 -10.80 -4.24 -14.63
CA PRO A 19 -11.00 -5.01 -13.40
C PRO A 19 -12.50 -5.27 -13.14
N THR A 20 -13.07 -6.27 -13.81
CA THR A 20 -14.51 -6.56 -13.77
C THR A 20 -14.92 -7.71 -12.86
N ASP A 21 -13.98 -8.53 -12.38
CA ASP A 21 -14.30 -9.76 -11.64
C ASP A 21 -14.73 -9.54 -10.19
N ALA A 22 -14.24 -8.46 -9.56
CA ALA A 22 -14.55 -8.11 -8.18
C ALA A 22 -14.31 -6.62 -7.88
N GLY A 23 -15.02 -6.10 -6.89
CA GLY A 23 -14.78 -4.78 -6.30
C GLY A 23 -14.11 -4.90 -4.93
N LEU A 24 -13.23 -3.95 -4.61
CA LEU A 24 -12.64 -3.79 -3.28
C LEU A 24 -13.15 -2.51 -2.63
N VAL A 25 -13.38 -2.57 -1.32
CA VAL A 25 -13.71 -1.39 -0.50
C VAL A 25 -12.61 -1.20 0.53
N PHE A 26 -12.11 0.03 0.63
CA PHE A 26 -11.20 0.39 1.72
C PHE A 26 -12.00 0.54 3.01
N ILE A 27 -11.76 -0.36 3.96
CA ILE A 27 -12.44 -0.39 5.28
C ILE A 27 -11.77 0.53 6.32
N GLY A 28 -10.73 1.23 5.91
CA GLY A 28 -9.90 2.01 6.81
C GLY A 28 -8.70 2.67 6.13
N ARG A 29 -7.78 3.19 6.95
CA ARG A 29 -6.55 3.85 6.53
C ARG A 29 -5.41 3.52 7.49
N ILE A 30 -4.22 3.27 6.93
CA ILE A 30 -3.00 3.09 7.72
C ILE A 30 -2.24 4.42 7.73
N ARG A 31 -1.88 4.90 8.92
CA ARG A 31 -1.02 6.06 9.13
C ARG A 31 0.34 5.59 9.59
N THR A 32 1.37 6.01 8.86
CA THR A 32 2.77 5.67 9.15
C THR A 32 3.62 6.93 9.17
N PRO A 33 4.85 6.88 9.71
CA PRO A 33 5.78 8.00 9.64
C PRO A 33 6.39 8.23 8.23
N TRP A 34 6.19 7.30 7.29
CA TRP A 34 6.81 7.36 5.97
C TRP A 34 5.92 8.11 5.00
N THR A 35 6.39 9.27 4.54
CA THR A 35 5.71 10.10 3.54
C THR A 35 6.19 9.81 2.11
N ASP A 36 7.23 9.00 1.96
CA ASP A 36 7.83 8.63 0.68
C ASP A 36 8.17 7.15 0.63
N ARG A 37 7.95 6.52 -0.52
CA ARG A 37 8.18 5.08 -0.73
C ARG A 37 9.63 4.65 -0.55
N MET A 38 10.59 5.55 -0.78
CA MET A 38 12.02 5.31 -0.60
C MET A 38 12.43 5.33 0.88
N MET A 39 11.60 5.91 1.75
CA MET A 39 11.80 5.91 3.20
C MET A 39 11.16 4.68 3.87
N THR A 40 10.17 4.07 3.22
CA THR A 40 9.45 2.91 3.74
C THR A 40 10.37 1.69 3.82
N PRO A 41 10.41 0.96 4.96
CA PRO A 41 11.24 -0.22 5.08
C PRO A 41 10.77 -1.32 4.13
N ARG A 42 11.70 -2.14 3.64
CA ARG A 42 11.38 -3.29 2.78
C ARG A 42 10.45 -4.30 3.47
N GLN A 43 10.59 -4.46 4.78
CA GLN A 43 9.75 -5.32 5.62
C GLN A 43 9.54 -4.63 6.98
N GLY A 44 8.36 -4.81 7.57
CA GLY A 44 8.08 -4.34 8.93
C GLY A 44 8.99 -5.02 9.95
N LYS A 45 9.19 -4.35 11.10
CA LYS A 45 9.96 -4.89 12.22
C LYS A 45 9.19 -4.72 13.51
N HIS A 46 9.37 -5.65 14.44
CA HIS A 46 8.71 -5.62 15.76
C HIS A 46 9.17 -4.42 16.61
N ASP A 47 10.42 -3.98 16.43
CA ASP A 47 11.01 -2.80 17.06
C ASP A 47 10.92 -1.53 16.19
N GLY A 48 10.04 -1.55 15.18
CA GLY A 48 9.79 -0.42 14.30
C GLY A 48 9.01 0.71 14.96
N PRO A 49 8.84 1.85 14.25
CA PRO A 49 8.05 2.96 14.76
C PRO A 49 6.56 2.60 14.87
N ILE A 50 5.87 3.21 15.82
CA ILE A 50 4.42 3.03 15.99
C ILE A 50 3.68 3.57 14.75
N CYS A 51 2.77 2.76 14.23
CA CYS A 51 1.82 3.11 13.18
C CYS A 51 0.39 3.05 13.74
N LYS A 52 -0.57 3.65 13.04
CA LYS A 52 -2.00 3.60 13.41
C LYS A 52 -2.82 2.99 12.28
N ILE A 53 -3.57 1.95 12.57
CA ILE A 53 -4.62 1.42 11.69
C ILE A 53 -5.94 2.07 12.12
N GLU A 54 -6.53 2.87 11.26
CA GLU A 54 -7.81 3.55 11.45
C GLU A 54 -8.88 2.77 10.70
N ILE A 55 -9.83 2.17 11.42
CA ILE A 55 -10.98 1.45 10.83
C ILE A 55 -12.14 2.44 10.70
N PHE A 56 -12.81 2.46 9.55
CA PHE A 56 -13.95 3.36 9.30
C PHE A 56 -15.24 2.84 9.97
N ASP A 57 -16.12 3.78 10.33
CA ASP A 57 -17.29 3.54 11.18
C ASP A 57 -18.15 2.31 10.81
N PRO A 58 -18.47 2.03 9.53
CA PRO A 58 -19.30 0.86 9.17
C PRO A 58 -18.68 -0.50 9.55
N TRP A 59 -17.35 -0.57 9.72
CA TRP A 59 -16.62 -1.82 9.97
C TRP A 59 -16.10 -1.95 11.40
N VAL A 60 -16.23 -0.93 12.24
CA VAL A 60 -15.81 -0.99 13.66
C VAL A 60 -16.43 -2.17 14.44
N PRO A 61 -17.71 -2.55 14.24
CA PRO A 61 -18.30 -3.69 14.96
C PRO A 61 -17.67 -5.06 14.66
N ALA A 62 -16.78 -5.16 13.68
CA ALA A 62 -16.10 -6.41 13.31
C ALA A 62 -14.77 -6.65 14.05
N LEU A 63 -14.37 -5.75 14.96
CA LEU A 63 -13.19 -5.89 15.83
C LEU A 63 -13.49 -6.76 17.05
#